data_AF-A0A967CA35-F1
#
_entry.id   AF-A0A967CA35-F1
#
_cell.length_a   1.000
_cell.length_b   1.000
_cell.length_c   1.000
_cell.angle_alpha   90.00
_cell.angle_beta   90.00
_cell.angle_gamma   90.00
#
_symmetry.space_group_name_H-M   'P 1'
#
loop_
_entity.id
_entity.type
_entity.pdbx_description
1 polymer ?
#
loop_
_entity_poly.entity_id
_entity_poly.type
_entity_poly.pdbx_seq_one_letter_code
_entity_poly.pdbx_strand_id
1 'polypeptide(L)'
;MARKKSSAKKPSAKKSSARKSKVVAKDAANADVKICALPPAPERDLAPTMDPFRASLIRFMDKKWVNGTALNYYFFRKPAAWRGAANQEQAVRDAFQEWKDLGLGLVFNEVEAPEDAEVRIGFDQRDGSWSYVGRDAIDHASDPRKRTMNFGWDLTTPYGRDTALHEIGHALGFPHEHQNPNAGIVWDEAAVIANFSGPPNNWPEDQIRHNILRKIDPSLVEGSEWDPDSIMHYRFGAGLIQQPARYQTHSLIPAPGLSPVDIDRAAAFYPMIKREPKLRSYESQRITILPGEQLNFVIEPERSRLYSMQTFGGMDTVMVLFEEIDGQPFYMDGDDDSGSDFNAKITVRLRRGRRYILRLRLYYAMQQGEGVVMLW
;
A
#
# COMPACT_ATOMS: atom_id res chain seq x y z
N MET A 1 44.42 11.80 67.68
CA MET A 1 43.62 12.99 67.32
C MET A 1 44.10 13.52 65.98
N ALA A 2 43.24 13.55 64.95
CA ALA A 2 43.18 14.55 63.87
C ALA A 2 42.26 14.03 62.74
N ARG A 3 41.06 14.63 62.65
CA ARG A 3 40.04 14.37 61.62
C ARG A 3 40.46 15.01 60.28
N LYS A 4 40.43 14.25 59.17
CA LYS A 4 40.37 14.83 57.81
C LYS A 4 38.90 14.93 57.36
N LYS A 5 38.44 16.16 57.10
CA LYS A 5 37.16 16.45 56.45
C LYS A 5 37.29 16.21 54.94
N SER A 6 36.43 15.38 54.38
CA SER A 6 36.22 15.24 52.93
C SER A 6 35.08 16.16 52.50
N SER A 7 35.33 17.09 51.57
CA SER A 7 34.29 17.90 50.92
C SER A 7 33.86 17.23 49.62
N ALA A 8 32.66 16.64 49.60
CA ALA A 8 32.06 16.16 48.36
C ALA A 8 31.50 17.33 47.54
N LYS A 9 32.09 17.61 46.37
CA LYS A 9 31.51 18.49 45.33
C LYS A 9 30.30 17.77 44.71
N LYS A 10 29.10 18.35 44.85
CA LYS A 10 27.90 17.94 44.08
C LYS A 10 28.15 18.13 42.58
N PRO A 11 27.81 17.15 41.70
CA PRO A 11 27.88 17.35 40.26
C PRO A 11 26.75 18.30 39.80
N SER A 12 27.10 19.20 38.88
CA SER A 12 26.25 20.27 38.39
C SER A 12 25.07 19.76 37.54
N ALA A 13 23.83 20.08 37.94
CA ALA A 13 22.59 19.82 37.21
C ALA A 13 22.48 20.54 35.84
N LYS A 14 23.40 21.46 35.51
CA LYS A 14 23.36 22.26 34.27
C LYS A 14 23.72 21.49 32.98
N LYS A 15 24.48 20.39 33.07
CA LYS A 15 24.90 19.62 31.87
C LYS A 15 23.85 18.63 31.34
N SER A 16 22.95 18.11 32.19
CA SER A 16 21.87 17.20 31.74
C SER A 16 20.71 17.96 31.09
N SER A 17 20.40 19.15 31.61
CA SER A 17 19.40 20.08 31.04
C SER A 17 19.74 20.48 29.60
N ALA A 18 20.99 20.87 29.32
CA ALA A 18 21.43 21.31 28.00
C ALA A 18 21.51 20.17 26.97
N ARG A 19 21.69 18.94 27.42
CA ARG A 19 21.69 17.74 26.56
C ARG A 19 20.27 17.30 26.24
N LYS A 20 19.35 17.35 27.22
CA LYS A 20 17.91 17.14 27.00
C LYS A 20 17.32 18.20 26.06
N SER A 21 17.63 19.48 26.26
CA SER A 21 17.12 20.56 25.40
C SER A 21 17.64 20.49 23.95
N LYS A 22 18.88 20.02 23.74
CA LYS A 22 19.44 19.79 22.40
C LYS A 22 18.86 18.55 21.70
N VAL A 23 18.50 17.51 22.45
CA VAL A 23 17.82 16.33 21.90
C VAL A 23 16.39 16.70 21.52
N VAL A 24 15.63 17.35 22.41
CA VAL A 24 14.26 17.83 22.12
C VAL A 24 14.22 18.80 20.93
N ALA A 25 15.18 19.74 20.81
CA ALA A 25 15.23 20.66 19.67
C ALA A 25 15.63 19.97 18.35
N LYS A 26 16.43 18.89 18.40
CA LYS A 26 16.80 18.10 17.23
C LYS A 26 15.67 17.15 16.80
N ASP A 27 14.94 16.61 17.77
CA ASP A 27 13.76 15.74 17.56
C ASP A 27 12.56 16.55 17.02
N ALA A 28 12.42 17.82 17.42
CA ALA A 28 11.43 18.73 16.85
C ALA A 28 11.77 19.10 15.39
N ALA A 29 13.02 19.47 15.09
CA ALA A 29 13.44 19.84 13.74
C ALA A 29 13.39 18.67 12.72
N ASN A 30 13.47 17.42 13.19
CA ASN A 30 13.34 16.22 12.34
C ASN A 30 11.88 15.81 12.09
N ALA A 31 10.93 16.37 12.85
CA ALA A 31 9.50 16.11 12.71
C ALA A 31 8.79 17.15 11.82
N ASP A 32 9.36 18.35 11.66
CA ASP A 32 8.84 19.42 10.79
C ASP A 32 9.23 19.21 9.31
N VAL A 33 8.87 18.05 8.76
CA VAL A 33 9.07 17.70 7.35
C VAL A 33 7.74 17.73 6.60
N LYS A 34 7.77 18.02 5.29
CA LYS A 34 6.60 17.78 4.43
C LYS A 34 6.28 16.29 4.45
N ILE A 35 5.00 15.94 4.53
CA ILE A 35 4.50 14.56 4.57
C ILE A 35 3.59 14.28 3.37
N CYS A 36 3.34 13.00 3.09
CA CYS A 36 2.50 12.54 1.99
C CYS A 36 1.06 13.09 2.11
N ALA A 37 0.34 13.25 1.00
CA ALA A 37 -1.05 13.68 0.96
C ALA A 37 -1.87 12.75 0.07
N LEU A 38 -2.44 11.68 0.62
CA LEU A 38 -3.24 10.73 -0.15
C LEU A 38 -4.41 11.44 -0.86
N PRO A 39 -4.62 11.17 -2.16
CA PRO A 39 -5.82 11.60 -2.85
C PRO A 39 -7.05 10.95 -2.20
N PRO A 40 -8.16 11.68 -2.00
CA PRO A 40 -9.39 11.08 -1.53
C PRO A 40 -9.93 10.10 -2.58
N ALA A 41 -10.12 8.85 -2.19
CA ALA A 41 -10.81 7.84 -2.97
C ALA A 41 -12.16 7.51 -2.32
N PRO A 42 -13.26 7.39 -3.09
CA PRO A 42 -14.52 6.94 -2.55
C PRO A 42 -14.38 5.49 -2.05
N GLU A 43 -15.07 5.18 -0.96
CA GLU A 43 -15.24 3.79 -0.53
C GLU A 43 -16.17 3.07 -1.51
N ARG A 44 -15.93 1.75 -1.70
CA ARG A 44 -16.83 0.92 -2.50
C ARG A 44 -18.23 0.98 -1.90
N ASP A 45 -19.20 1.31 -2.75
CA ASP A 45 -20.61 1.29 -2.37
C ASP A 45 -21.05 -0.18 -2.24
N LEU A 46 -21.48 -0.54 -1.03
CA LEU A 46 -21.92 -1.89 -0.68
C LEU A 46 -23.33 -1.78 -0.13
N ALA A 47 -24.15 -2.81 -0.40
CA ALA A 47 -25.53 -2.83 0.05
C ALA A 47 -25.62 -2.56 1.58
N PRO A 48 -26.48 -1.63 2.04
CA PRO A 48 -26.59 -1.30 3.47
C PRO A 48 -26.99 -2.48 4.35
N THR A 49 -27.62 -3.50 3.76
CA THR A 49 -28.05 -4.74 4.42
C THR A 49 -26.98 -5.84 4.41
N MET A 50 -25.81 -5.58 3.84
CA MET A 50 -24.71 -6.55 3.78
C MET A 50 -24.19 -6.85 5.19
N ASP A 51 -23.84 -8.12 5.41
CA ASP A 51 -23.18 -8.53 6.64
C ASP A 51 -21.90 -7.69 6.87
N PRO A 52 -21.71 -7.08 8.06
CA PRO A 52 -20.57 -6.20 8.31
C PRO A 52 -19.20 -6.87 8.15
N PHE A 53 -19.08 -8.16 8.46
CA PHE A 53 -17.83 -8.91 8.31
C PHE A 53 -17.52 -9.22 6.84
N ARG A 54 -18.54 -9.57 6.05
CA ARG A 54 -18.41 -9.66 4.58
C ARG A 54 -17.97 -8.32 3.99
N ALA A 55 -18.67 -7.24 4.34
CA ALA A 55 -18.39 -5.89 3.82
C ALA A 55 -16.97 -5.42 4.13
N SER A 56 -16.46 -5.77 5.32
CA SER A 56 -15.13 -5.40 5.73
C SER A 56 -14.03 -6.12 4.96
N LEU A 57 -14.16 -7.43 4.76
CA LEU A 57 -13.20 -8.20 3.98
C LEU A 57 -13.14 -7.70 2.53
N ILE A 58 -14.28 -7.33 1.95
CA ILE A 58 -14.33 -6.76 0.59
C ILE A 58 -13.55 -5.45 0.53
N ARG A 59 -13.86 -4.49 1.40
CA ARG A 59 -13.18 -3.19 1.45
C ARG A 59 -11.70 -3.27 1.85
N PHE A 60 -11.31 -4.33 2.55
CA PHE A 60 -9.91 -4.55 2.91
C PHE A 60 -9.08 -4.98 1.69
N MET A 61 -9.67 -5.86 0.89
CA MET A 61 -9.00 -6.52 -0.22
C MET A 61 -9.14 -5.77 -1.55
N ASP A 62 -10.19 -4.95 -1.73
CA ASP A 62 -10.49 -4.25 -3.00
C ASP A 62 -9.33 -3.37 -3.49
N LYS A 63 -8.58 -2.76 -2.56
CA LYS A 63 -7.41 -1.93 -2.88
C LYS A 63 -6.19 -2.75 -3.29
N LYS A 64 -6.14 -4.04 -2.97
CA LYS A 64 -4.96 -4.89 -3.22
C LYS A 64 -4.97 -5.43 -4.64
N TRP A 65 -3.79 -5.48 -5.26
CA TRP A 65 -3.60 -6.16 -6.54
C TRP A 65 -3.74 -7.66 -6.36
N VAL A 66 -4.23 -8.37 -7.37
CA VAL A 66 -4.10 -9.84 -7.39
C VAL A 66 -2.60 -10.17 -7.45
N ASN A 67 -2.13 -11.07 -6.59
CA ASN A 67 -0.71 -11.41 -6.51
C ASN A 67 -0.20 -11.93 -7.86
N GLY A 68 1.03 -11.59 -8.24
CA GLY A 68 1.55 -11.88 -9.57
C GLY A 68 1.37 -10.78 -10.61
N THR A 69 0.62 -9.73 -10.32
CA THR A 69 0.36 -8.67 -11.28
C THR A 69 1.67 -7.98 -11.66
N ALA A 70 1.84 -7.71 -12.96
CA ALA A 70 2.85 -6.80 -13.45
C ALA A 70 2.32 -5.37 -13.27
N LEU A 71 2.92 -4.63 -12.35
CA LEU A 71 2.66 -3.21 -12.13
C LEU A 71 3.65 -2.42 -12.98
N ASN A 72 3.15 -1.93 -14.11
CA ASN A 72 3.93 -1.14 -15.01
C ASN A 72 3.94 0.31 -14.52
N TYR A 73 5.12 0.93 -14.52
CA TYR A 73 5.28 2.31 -14.13
C TYR A 73 5.89 3.17 -15.23
N TYR A 74 5.46 4.43 -15.28
CA TYR A 74 5.87 5.41 -16.28
C TYR A 74 6.26 6.73 -15.61
N PHE A 75 7.39 7.31 -16.04
CA PHE A 75 7.79 8.66 -15.65
C PHE A 75 7.29 9.68 -16.67
N PHE A 76 6.45 10.63 -16.23
CA PHE A 76 5.99 11.70 -17.10
C PHE A 76 7.14 12.53 -17.64
N ARG A 77 7.18 12.67 -18.97
CA ARG A 77 8.10 13.58 -19.66
C ARG A 77 7.49 14.96 -19.90
N LYS A 78 6.15 15.07 -19.87
CA LYS A 78 5.38 16.31 -20.04
C LYS A 78 4.19 16.35 -19.07
N PRO A 79 3.76 17.56 -18.64
CA PRO A 79 4.43 18.86 -18.81
C PRO A 79 5.80 18.89 -18.11
N ALA A 80 6.65 19.86 -18.45
CA ALA A 80 8.00 19.96 -17.90
C ALA A 80 8.02 19.99 -16.35
N ALA A 81 6.97 20.54 -15.73
CA ALA A 81 6.81 20.56 -14.29
C ALA A 81 6.69 19.17 -13.62
N TRP A 82 6.35 18.13 -14.39
CA TRP A 82 6.23 16.76 -13.87
C TRP A 82 7.47 15.91 -14.16
N ARG A 83 8.40 16.41 -14.98
CA ARG A 83 9.57 15.66 -15.40
C ARG A 83 10.57 15.54 -14.27
N GLY A 84 10.93 14.31 -13.93
CA GLY A 84 12.02 14.02 -12.99
C GLY A 84 13.40 14.30 -13.59
N ALA A 85 14.33 14.75 -12.76
CA ALA A 85 15.75 14.68 -13.11
C ALA A 85 16.22 13.21 -13.03
N ALA A 86 17.28 12.86 -13.76
CA ALA A 86 17.73 11.46 -13.88
C ALA A 86 18.04 10.80 -12.53
N ASN A 87 18.61 11.55 -11.58
CA ASN A 87 18.88 11.08 -10.22
C ASN A 87 17.60 10.86 -9.38
N GLN A 88 16.55 11.65 -9.62
CA GLN A 88 15.25 11.47 -8.96
C GLN A 88 14.53 10.24 -9.50
N GLU A 89 14.51 10.06 -10.83
CA GLU A 89 13.97 8.83 -11.44
C GLU A 89 14.75 7.59 -11.00
N GLN A 90 16.08 7.70 -10.87
CA GLN A 90 16.89 6.58 -10.35
C GLN A 90 16.53 6.23 -8.91
N ALA A 91 16.32 7.22 -8.03
CA ALA A 91 15.90 6.95 -6.65
C ALA A 91 14.57 6.18 -6.58
N VAL A 92 13.63 6.47 -7.50
CA VAL A 92 12.37 5.71 -7.61
C VAL A 92 12.61 4.29 -8.11
N ARG A 93 13.46 4.11 -9.14
CA ARG A 93 13.85 2.78 -9.63
C ARG A 93 14.49 1.93 -8.53
N ASP A 94 15.39 2.54 -7.74
CA ASP A 94 16.06 1.87 -6.62
C ASP A 94 15.05 1.44 -5.55
N ALA A 95 14.04 2.27 -5.26
CA ALA A 95 12.97 1.93 -4.33
C ALA A 95 12.06 0.80 -4.85
N PHE A 96 11.72 0.78 -6.14
CA PHE A 96 11.03 -0.38 -6.75
C PHE A 96 11.88 -1.65 -6.68
N GLN A 97 13.20 -1.53 -6.88
CA GLN A 97 14.11 -2.66 -6.78
C GLN A 97 14.18 -3.20 -5.34
N GLU A 98 14.18 -2.33 -4.32
CA GLU A 98 14.15 -2.74 -2.91
C GLU A 98 12.89 -3.54 -2.57
N TRP A 99 11.72 -3.09 -3.02
CA TRP A 99 10.48 -3.87 -2.90
C TRP A 99 10.55 -5.21 -3.65
N LYS A 100 11.15 -5.22 -4.84
CA LYS A 100 11.34 -6.44 -5.66
C LYS A 100 12.28 -7.45 -5.00
N ASP A 101 13.34 -6.98 -4.37
CA ASP A 101 14.37 -7.81 -3.72
C ASP A 101 13.84 -8.58 -2.50
N LEU A 102 12.66 -8.20 -1.97
CA LEU A 102 11.94 -8.98 -0.96
C LEU A 102 11.40 -10.32 -1.48
N GLY A 103 11.41 -10.54 -2.80
CA GLY A 103 10.89 -11.76 -3.42
C GLY A 103 9.36 -11.84 -3.45
N LEU A 104 8.69 -10.69 -3.49
CA LEU A 104 7.24 -10.60 -3.64
C LEU A 104 6.79 -11.21 -4.97
N GLY A 105 5.53 -11.67 -5.02
CA GLY A 105 4.94 -12.18 -6.26
C GLY A 105 4.62 -11.08 -7.29
N LEU A 106 4.67 -9.79 -6.94
CA LEU A 106 4.45 -8.69 -7.87
C LEU A 106 5.66 -8.49 -8.80
N VAL A 107 5.40 -8.02 -10.01
CA VAL A 107 6.44 -7.64 -10.97
C VAL A 107 6.37 -6.14 -11.22
N PHE A 108 7.53 -5.48 -11.32
CA PHE A 108 7.62 -4.05 -11.63
C PHE A 108 8.37 -3.86 -12.94
N ASN A 109 7.75 -3.16 -13.89
CA ASN A 109 8.36 -2.85 -15.18
C ASN A 109 8.25 -1.35 -15.46
N GLU A 110 9.35 -0.73 -15.88
CA GLU A 110 9.28 0.61 -16.47
C GLU A 110 8.81 0.49 -17.91
N VAL A 111 7.82 1.30 -18.30
CA VAL A 111 7.29 1.36 -19.67
C VAL A 111 7.49 2.74 -20.28
N GLU A 112 7.39 2.83 -21.60
CA GLU A 112 7.68 4.07 -22.35
C GLU A 112 6.46 4.95 -22.62
N ALA A 113 5.25 4.42 -22.41
CA ALA A 113 3.99 5.10 -22.67
C ALA A 113 3.10 5.09 -21.41
N PRO A 114 2.43 6.21 -21.09
CA PRO A 114 1.54 6.26 -19.93
C PRO A 114 0.30 5.36 -20.07
N GLU A 115 -0.12 5.05 -21.29
CA GLU A 115 -1.25 4.16 -21.57
C GLU A 115 -0.98 2.70 -21.14
N ASP A 116 0.28 2.33 -21.03
CA ASP A 116 0.72 0.99 -20.66
C ASP A 116 1.03 0.86 -19.15
N ALA A 117 0.75 1.91 -18.35
CA ALA A 117 1.15 2.02 -16.95
C ALA A 117 -0.01 2.22 -15.97
N GLU A 118 -0.08 1.36 -14.96
CA GLU A 118 -0.92 1.53 -13.77
C GLU A 118 -0.37 2.64 -12.86
N VAL A 119 0.96 2.71 -12.72
CA VAL A 119 1.64 3.68 -11.86
C VAL A 119 2.30 4.78 -12.72
N ARG A 120 1.74 5.99 -12.71
CA ARG A 120 2.19 7.09 -13.56
C ARG A 120 2.71 8.24 -12.70
N ILE A 121 4.02 8.45 -12.76
CA ILE A 121 4.80 9.17 -11.77
C ILE A 121 5.20 10.55 -12.28
N GLY A 122 4.90 11.58 -11.51
CA GLY A 122 5.43 12.93 -11.71
C GLY A 122 6.30 13.42 -10.55
N PHE A 123 6.95 14.56 -10.75
CA PHE A 123 7.88 15.18 -9.79
C PHE A 123 7.55 16.65 -9.52
N ASP A 124 6.27 17.02 -9.45
CA ASP A 124 5.85 18.40 -9.21
C ASP A 124 6.04 18.78 -7.73
N GLN A 125 7.07 19.59 -7.45
CA GLN A 125 7.41 20.03 -6.09
C GLN A 125 6.34 20.89 -5.41
N ARG A 126 5.37 21.40 -6.17
CA ARG A 126 4.27 22.22 -5.66
C ARG A 126 3.09 21.37 -5.19
N ASP A 127 3.08 20.09 -5.53
CA ASP A 127 1.95 19.18 -5.36
C ASP A 127 2.17 18.15 -4.25
N GLY A 128 3.23 18.31 -3.45
CA GLY A 128 3.59 17.36 -2.38
C GLY A 128 3.99 15.98 -2.91
N SER A 129 4.14 15.00 -2.03
CA SER A 129 4.29 13.60 -2.43
C SER A 129 3.01 12.85 -2.13
N TRP A 130 2.62 11.94 -3.02
CA TRP A 130 1.40 11.15 -2.87
C TRP A 130 1.38 10.00 -3.86
N SER A 131 0.59 8.97 -3.55
CA SER A 131 0.19 7.91 -4.47
C SER A 131 -1.26 7.53 -4.18
N TYR A 132 -1.99 7.09 -5.20
CA TYR A 132 -3.21 6.32 -4.93
C TYR A 132 -2.86 5.02 -4.20
N VAL A 133 -3.81 4.51 -3.41
CA VAL A 133 -3.65 3.27 -2.65
C VAL A 133 -4.03 2.09 -3.53
N GLY A 134 -3.03 1.38 -4.03
CA GLY A 134 -3.18 0.15 -4.81
C GLY A 134 -4.06 0.37 -6.04
N ARG A 135 -5.14 -0.41 -6.13
CA ARG A 135 -6.08 -0.39 -7.26
C ARG A 135 -6.82 0.92 -7.46
N ASP A 136 -6.85 1.83 -6.50
CA ASP A 136 -7.42 3.18 -6.70
C ASP A 136 -6.78 3.90 -7.90
N ALA A 137 -5.52 3.57 -8.22
CA ALA A 137 -4.79 4.09 -9.39
C ALA A 137 -5.47 3.75 -10.73
N ILE A 138 -6.17 2.61 -10.84
CA ILE A 138 -6.87 2.20 -12.06
C ILE A 138 -8.39 2.44 -11.97
N ASP A 139 -8.95 2.33 -10.77
CA ASP A 139 -10.41 2.46 -10.56
C ASP A 139 -10.85 3.94 -10.57
N HIS A 140 -9.98 4.87 -10.15
CA HIS A 140 -10.33 6.30 -10.01
C HIS A 140 -9.48 7.24 -10.87
N ALA A 141 -8.36 6.76 -11.39
CA ALA A 141 -7.47 7.52 -12.27
C ALA A 141 -7.27 6.82 -13.62
N SER A 142 -8.36 6.54 -14.35
CA SER A 142 -8.29 5.85 -15.64
C SER A 142 -7.79 6.69 -16.82
N ASP A 143 -7.69 8.02 -16.68
CA ASP A 143 -7.09 8.88 -17.72
C ASP A 143 -5.56 8.72 -17.73
N PRO A 144 -4.94 8.17 -18.79
CA PRO A 144 -3.50 7.93 -18.86
C PRO A 144 -2.68 9.24 -18.77
N ARG A 145 -3.30 10.39 -19.05
CA ARG A 145 -2.62 11.69 -18.97
C ARG A 145 -2.55 12.25 -17.54
N LYS A 146 -3.16 11.57 -16.56
CA LYS A 146 -3.12 11.96 -15.15
C LYS A 146 -2.10 11.11 -14.40
N ARG A 147 -1.39 11.74 -13.46
CA ARG A 147 -0.52 11.07 -12.48
C ARG A 147 -1.35 10.18 -11.56
N THR A 148 -0.78 9.05 -11.17
CA THR A 148 -1.26 8.23 -10.05
C THR A 148 -0.31 8.25 -8.87
N MET A 149 0.87 8.85 -9.05
CA MET A 149 1.85 9.11 -8.02
C MET A 149 2.60 10.42 -8.32
N ASN A 150 3.00 11.16 -7.29
CA ASN A 150 3.85 12.32 -7.40
C ASN A 150 4.90 12.36 -6.30
N PHE A 151 6.07 12.90 -6.61
CA PHE A 151 7.11 13.21 -5.65
C PHE A 151 7.34 14.72 -5.58
N GLY A 152 7.19 15.30 -4.39
CA GLY A 152 7.19 16.74 -4.16
C GLY A 152 8.51 17.34 -3.66
N TRP A 153 9.55 16.52 -3.47
CA TRP A 153 10.83 16.94 -2.93
C TRP A 153 11.97 15.99 -3.36
N ASP A 154 13.19 16.32 -2.94
CA ASP A 154 14.41 15.60 -3.34
C ASP A 154 14.50 14.20 -2.71
N LEU A 155 14.39 13.18 -3.57
CA LEU A 155 14.45 11.76 -3.26
C LEU A 155 15.86 11.23 -2.99
N THR A 156 16.90 12.02 -3.26
CA THR A 156 18.30 11.60 -3.03
C THR A 156 18.77 11.83 -1.60
N THR A 157 17.94 12.46 -0.77
CA THR A 157 18.16 12.57 0.68
C THR A 157 17.70 11.30 1.40
N PRO A 158 18.16 11.01 2.63
CA PRO A 158 17.64 9.86 3.39
C PRO A 158 16.12 9.88 3.57
N TYR A 159 15.54 11.05 3.86
CA TYR A 159 14.09 11.19 3.98
C TYR A 159 13.37 11.02 2.63
N GLY A 160 13.96 11.54 1.56
CA GLY A 160 13.44 11.39 0.21
C GLY A 160 13.45 9.94 -0.27
N ARG A 161 14.50 9.18 0.03
CA ARG A 161 14.54 7.74 -0.25
C ARG A 161 13.40 6.99 0.46
N ASP A 162 13.20 7.27 1.75
CA ASP A 162 12.11 6.66 2.51
C ASP A 162 10.74 7.09 1.97
N THR A 163 10.61 8.33 1.47
CA THR A 163 9.41 8.78 0.76
C THR A 163 9.15 7.93 -0.49
N ALA A 164 10.18 7.61 -1.29
CA ALA A 164 10.01 6.74 -2.46
C ALA A 164 9.49 5.35 -2.07
N LEU A 165 10.03 4.74 -1.01
CA LEU A 165 9.54 3.46 -0.50
C LEU A 165 8.09 3.56 0.00
N HIS A 166 7.75 4.64 0.71
CA HIS A 166 6.42 4.92 1.24
C HIS A 166 5.36 5.06 0.14
N GLU A 167 5.61 5.89 -0.88
CA GLU A 167 4.66 6.08 -1.98
C GLU A 167 4.50 4.80 -2.80
N ILE A 168 5.57 4.02 -2.99
CA ILE A 168 5.45 2.70 -3.62
C ILE A 168 4.63 1.75 -2.73
N GLY A 169 4.81 1.78 -1.41
CA GLY A 169 3.97 1.05 -0.46
C GLY A 169 2.47 1.36 -0.63
N HIS A 170 2.13 2.65 -0.81
CA HIS A 170 0.77 3.04 -1.20
C HIS A 170 0.36 2.43 -2.53
N ALA A 171 1.20 2.50 -3.57
CA ALA A 171 0.91 1.85 -4.86
C ALA A 171 0.76 0.32 -4.76
N LEU A 172 1.31 -0.34 -3.74
CA LEU A 172 1.06 -1.76 -3.44
C LEU A 172 -0.24 -1.99 -2.64
N GLY A 173 -0.92 -0.93 -2.21
CA GLY A 173 -2.19 -0.95 -1.50
C GLY A 173 -2.07 -0.86 0.02
N PHE A 174 -0.92 -0.45 0.57
CA PHE A 174 -0.77 -0.23 2.00
C PHE A 174 -1.21 1.19 2.38
N PRO A 175 -2.16 1.37 3.32
CA PRO A 175 -2.52 2.69 3.83
C PRO A 175 -1.53 3.15 4.92
N HIS A 176 -1.74 4.32 5.51
CA HIS A 176 -0.88 4.80 6.59
C HIS A 176 -1.03 4.00 7.89
N GLU A 177 0.09 3.73 8.54
CA GLU A 177 0.13 2.95 9.79
C GLU A 177 -0.46 3.72 10.98
N HIS A 178 -0.37 5.06 11.02
CA HIS A 178 -0.98 5.83 12.11
C HIS A 178 -2.52 5.84 12.08
N GLN A 179 -3.11 5.46 10.94
CA GLN A 179 -4.56 5.31 10.79
C GLN A 179 -5.03 3.90 11.18
N ASN A 180 -4.09 2.98 11.48
CA ASN A 180 -4.39 1.68 12.03
C ASN A 180 -5.22 1.84 13.33
N PRO A 181 -6.43 1.29 13.41
CA PRO A 181 -7.27 1.40 14.60
C PRO A 181 -6.66 0.74 15.84
N ASN A 182 -5.74 -0.22 15.63
CA ASN A 182 -4.98 -0.88 16.69
C ASN A 182 -3.70 -0.10 17.09
N ALA A 183 -3.46 1.07 16.50
CA ALA A 183 -2.29 1.92 16.82
C ALA A 183 -2.25 2.38 18.29
N GLY A 184 -3.40 2.37 18.97
CA GLY A 184 -3.54 2.96 20.31
C GLY A 184 -3.34 4.48 20.32
N ILE A 185 -3.23 5.11 19.15
CA ILE A 185 -3.02 6.55 19.02
C ILE A 185 -4.28 7.30 19.43
N VAL A 186 -4.10 8.20 20.39
CA VAL A 186 -5.06 9.24 20.75
C VAL A 186 -4.41 10.58 20.43
N TRP A 187 -4.97 11.28 19.45
CA TRP A 187 -4.48 12.57 18.97
C TRP A 187 -4.85 13.70 19.92
N ASP A 188 -3.96 14.69 20.04
CA ASP A 188 -4.39 16.04 20.39
C ASP A 188 -4.87 16.72 19.10
N GLU A 189 -6.16 16.56 18.77
CA GLU A 189 -6.69 17.03 17.48
C GLU A 189 -6.45 18.52 17.23
N ALA A 190 -6.55 19.35 18.29
CA ALA A 190 -6.31 20.78 18.16
C ALA A 190 -4.85 21.08 17.83
N ALA A 191 -3.90 20.40 18.50
CA ALA A 191 -2.48 20.54 18.18
C ALA A 191 -2.15 20.01 16.78
N VAL A 192 -2.73 18.88 16.38
CA VAL A 192 -2.56 18.30 15.03
C VAL A 192 -3.04 19.26 13.96
N ILE A 193 -4.27 19.78 14.09
CA ILE A 193 -4.85 20.74 13.13
C ILE A 193 -3.98 21.99 13.07
N ALA A 194 -3.59 22.55 14.22
CA ALA A 194 -2.74 23.75 14.25
C ALA A 194 -1.37 23.51 13.59
N ASN A 195 -0.75 22.35 13.82
CA ASN A 195 0.55 22.00 13.27
C ASN A 195 0.52 21.88 11.74
N PHE A 196 -0.40 21.09 11.20
CA PHE A 196 -0.45 20.81 9.75
C PHE A 196 -1.14 21.91 8.93
N SER A 197 -1.86 22.83 9.58
CA SER A 197 -2.33 24.08 8.95
C SER A 197 -1.19 25.07 8.71
N GLY A 198 -0.07 24.92 9.43
CA GLY A 198 1.14 25.73 9.24
C GLY A 198 2.09 25.16 8.19
N PRO A 199 3.18 25.88 7.86
CA PRO A 199 4.24 25.36 7.02
C PRO A 199 4.93 24.15 7.69
N PRO A 200 5.42 23.17 6.90
CA PRO A 200 5.56 23.22 5.45
C PRO A 200 4.34 22.70 4.66
N ASN A 201 3.33 22.15 5.33
CA ASN A 201 2.16 21.52 4.70
C ASN A 201 1.10 22.53 4.24
N ASN A 202 0.72 23.46 5.13
CA ASN A 202 -0.33 24.45 4.90
C ASN A 202 -1.66 23.83 4.43
N TRP A 203 -2.06 22.71 5.03
CA TRP A 203 -3.26 21.99 4.62
C TRP A 203 -4.54 22.58 5.22
N PRO A 204 -5.67 22.54 4.47
CA PRO A 204 -6.97 22.79 5.05
C PRO A 204 -7.39 21.66 6.02
N GLU A 205 -8.29 21.96 6.95
CA GLU A 205 -8.66 21.05 8.03
C GLU A 205 -9.24 19.71 7.54
N ASP A 206 -10.02 19.72 6.46
CA ASP A 206 -10.59 18.53 5.84
C ASP A 206 -9.50 17.56 5.34
N GLN A 207 -8.45 18.10 4.72
CA GLN A 207 -7.29 17.31 4.30
C GLN A 207 -6.51 16.75 5.49
N ILE A 208 -6.35 17.51 6.58
CA ILE A 208 -5.71 17.05 7.83
C ILE A 208 -6.54 15.92 8.46
N ARG A 209 -7.86 16.09 8.51
CA ARG A 209 -8.77 15.07 9.03
C ARG A 209 -8.69 13.80 8.22
N HIS A 210 -8.64 13.90 6.89
CA HIS A 210 -8.53 12.73 6.01
C HIS A 210 -7.18 11.99 6.16
N ASN A 211 -6.06 12.72 6.15
CA ASN A 211 -4.72 12.12 6.09
C ASN A 211 -4.16 11.75 7.47
N ILE A 212 -4.56 12.44 8.53
CA ILE A 212 -3.99 12.25 9.88
C ILE A 212 -5.00 11.66 10.86
N LEU A 213 -6.16 12.31 11.02
CA LEU A 213 -7.06 12.02 12.14
C LEU A 213 -8.03 10.87 11.86
N ARG A 214 -8.37 10.63 10.59
CA ARG A 214 -9.23 9.51 10.18
C ARG A 214 -8.58 8.21 10.62
N LYS A 215 -9.32 7.40 11.35
CA LYS A 215 -8.99 6.00 11.59
C LYS A 215 -9.57 5.17 10.47
N ILE A 216 -8.79 4.21 9.99
CA ILE A 216 -9.30 3.16 9.12
C ILE A 216 -10.27 2.33 9.96
N ASP A 217 -11.37 1.91 9.34
CA ASP A 217 -12.35 1.06 10.02
C ASP A 217 -11.63 -0.21 10.54
N PRO A 218 -11.81 -0.60 11.83
CA PRO A 218 -11.20 -1.80 12.44
C PRO A 218 -11.32 -3.06 11.60
N SER A 219 -12.38 -3.15 10.82
CA SER A 219 -12.69 -4.27 9.97
C SER A 219 -11.82 -4.33 8.70
N LEU A 220 -11.07 -3.26 8.40
CA LEU A 220 -10.13 -3.13 7.28
C LEU A 220 -8.66 -3.25 7.70
N VAL A 221 -8.38 -3.71 8.92
CA VAL A 221 -7.01 -3.97 9.37
C VAL A 221 -6.95 -5.32 10.06
N GLU A 222 -6.26 -6.27 9.43
CA GLU A 222 -6.15 -7.62 9.96
C GLU A 222 -5.11 -7.70 11.08
N GLY A 223 -5.46 -7.37 12.33
CA GLY A 223 -4.70 -7.81 13.51
C GLY A 223 -3.21 -7.43 13.57
N SER A 224 -2.72 -6.42 12.83
CA SER A 224 -1.36 -5.91 13.08
C SER A 224 -1.40 -5.21 14.40
N GLU A 225 -0.50 -5.63 15.28
CA GLU A 225 0.00 -4.72 16.29
C GLU A 225 0.60 -3.50 15.60
N TRP A 226 0.42 -2.35 16.23
CA TRP A 226 0.97 -1.08 15.76
C TRP A 226 2.49 -1.17 15.54
N ASP A 227 2.93 -0.79 14.35
CA ASP A 227 4.36 -0.65 14.06
C ASP A 227 4.79 0.83 14.01
N PRO A 228 5.41 1.38 15.09
CA PRO A 228 5.88 2.76 15.08
C PRO A 228 7.07 3.00 14.14
N ASP A 229 7.73 1.94 13.65
CA ASP A 229 8.87 1.99 12.74
C ASP A 229 8.50 1.64 11.29
N SER A 230 7.21 1.43 10.99
CA SER A 230 6.73 1.14 9.63
C SER A 230 7.09 2.28 8.68
N ILE A 231 7.51 1.94 7.46
CA ILE A 231 7.71 2.88 6.38
C ILE A 231 6.42 3.66 6.07
N MET A 232 5.25 3.06 6.33
CA MET A 232 3.93 3.65 6.13
C MET A 232 3.52 4.60 7.25
N HIS A 233 4.35 4.78 8.28
CA HIS A 233 4.10 5.68 9.39
C HIS A 233 4.71 7.06 9.14
N TYR A 234 3.96 8.11 9.45
CA TYR A 234 4.50 9.47 9.42
C TYR A 234 5.39 9.77 10.62
N ARG A 235 6.22 10.80 10.44
CA ARG A 235 6.93 11.47 11.54
C ARG A 235 5.96 12.43 12.22
N PHE A 236 5.82 12.33 13.53
CA PHE A 236 5.00 13.24 14.33
C PHE A 236 5.86 13.91 15.41
N GLY A 237 5.76 15.24 15.49
CA GLY A 237 6.43 16.01 16.53
C GLY A 237 5.89 15.67 17.93
N ALA A 238 6.72 15.93 18.95
CA ALA A 238 6.28 15.82 20.33
C ALA A 238 5.05 16.71 20.60
N GLY A 239 4.08 16.19 21.36
CA GLY A 239 2.90 16.94 21.78
C GLY A 239 1.70 16.85 20.84
N LEU A 240 1.84 16.20 19.67
CA LEU A 240 0.70 15.91 18.78
C LEU A 240 -0.11 14.69 19.23
N ILE A 241 0.53 13.77 19.97
CA ILE A 241 -0.03 12.48 20.39
C ILE A 241 -0.18 12.48 21.92
N GLN A 242 -1.41 12.31 22.41
CA GLN A 242 -1.72 12.18 23.83
C GLN A 242 -1.44 10.76 24.35
N GLN A 243 -1.77 9.74 23.55
CA GLN A 243 -1.42 8.35 23.85
C GLN A 243 -0.82 7.68 22.61
N PRO A 244 0.25 6.88 22.77
CA PRO A 244 0.96 6.57 24.03
C PRO A 244 1.70 7.76 24.67
N ALA A 245 1.71 7.83 26.01
CA ALA A 245 2.15 9.02 26.76
C ALA A 245 3.60 9.47 26.49
N ARG A 246 4.47 8.56 26.00
CA ARG A 246 5.85 8.91 25.61
C ARG A 246 5.90 10.03 24.55
N TYR A 247 4.92 10.06 23.65
CA TYR A 247 4.89 10.99 22.51
C TYR A 247 4.33 12.37 22.83
N GLN A 248 3.85 12.57 24.06
CA GLN A 248 3.55 13.91 24.56
C GLN A 248 4.83 14.76 24.68
N THR A 249 5.99 14.13 24.87
CA THR A 249 7.28 14.82 25.11
C THR A 249 8.42 14.40 24.17
N HIS A 250 8.21 13.38 23.34
CA HIS A 250 9.18 12.91 22.34
C HIS A 250 8.51 12.81 20.98
N SER A 251 9.24 13.14 19.93
CA SER A 251 8.77 12.91 18.57
C SER A 251 8.66 11.41 18.28
N LEU A 252 7.66 11.02 17.49
CA LEU A 252 7.61 9.74 16.82
C LEU A 252 8.32 9.88 15.47
N ILE A 253 9.46 9.21 15.32
CA ILE A 253 10.23 9.20 14.09
C ILE A 253 10.53 7.73 13.78
N PRO A 254 9.92 7.15 12.73
CA PRO A 254 10.22 5.78 12.32
C PRO A 254 11.69 5.60 11.99
N ALA A 255 12.21 4.40 12.23
CA ALA A 255 13.49 3.97 11.68
C ALA A 255 13.50 4.06 10.13
N PRO A 256 14.66 4.31 9.50
CA PRO A 256 14.74 4.40 8.04
C PRO A 256 14.58 3.04 7.36
N GLY A 257 13.99 3.03 6.16
CA GLY A 257 13.73 1.82 5.37
C GLY A 257 12.51 1.02 5.80
N LEU A 258 12.32 -0.16 5.19
CA LEU A 258 11.23 -1.07 5.49
C LEU A 258 11.45 -1.75 6.85
N SER A 259 10.43 -1.74 7.71
CA SER A 259 10.45 -2.50 8.96
C SER A 259 10.28 -4.01 8.69
N PRO A 260 10.63 -4.88 9.66
CA PRO A 260 10.30 -6.31 9.55
C PRO A 260 8.80 -6.56 9.36
N VAL A 261 7.94 -5.75 9.99
CA VAL A 261 6.48 -5.89 9.86
C VAL A 261 6.03 -5.49 8.46
N ASP A 262 6.58 -4.43 7.87
CA ASP A 262 6.29 -4.05 6.47
C ASP A 262 6.59 -5.21 5.50
N ILE A 263 7.77 -5.84 5.67
CA ILE A 263 8.21 -6.96 4.85
C ILE A 263 7.28 -8.16 5.01
N ASP A 264 6.97 -8.56 6.24
CA ASP A 264 6.10 -9.69 6.53
C ASP A 264 4.68 -9.46 5.96
N ARG A 265 4.17 -8.24 6.09
CA ARG A 265 2.86 -7.85 5.54
C ARG A 265 2.83 -7.89 4.03
N ALA A 266 3.86 -7.33 3.38
CA ALA A 266 3.96 -7.39 1.93
C ALA A 266 4.05 -8.83 1.43
N ALA A 267 4.86 -9.67 2.08
CA ALA A 267 4.99 -11.08 1.74
C ALA A 267 3.69 -11.89 1.99
N ALA A 268 2.88 -11.52 2.98
CA ALA A 268 1.59 -12.15 3.23
C ALA A 268 0.57 -11.89 2.10
N PHE A 269 0.48 -10.65 1.60
CA PHE A 269 -0.44 -10.31 0.49
C PHE A 269 0.11 -10.69 -0.88
N TYR A 270 1.42 -10.63 -1.05
CA TYR A 270 2.10 -10.84 -2.31
C TYR A 270 3.19 -11.91 -2.17
N PRO A 271 2.84 -13.15 -1.77
CA PRO A 271 3.82 -14.20 -1.60
C PRO A 271 4.48 -14.56 -2.92
N MET A 272 5.72 -15.05 -2.87
CA MET A 272 6.39 -15.61 -4.05
C MET A 272 5.50 -16.67 -4.72
N ILE A 273 5.30 -16.53 -6.03
CA ILE A 273 4.47 -17.46 -6.79
C ILE A 273 5.18 -18.81 -6.90
N LYS A 274 4.48 -19.86 -6.45
CA LYS A 274 4.93 -21.27 -6.56
C LYS A 274 4.29 -21.92 -7.80
N ARG A 275 4.64 -23.19 -8.03
CA ARG A 275 4.09 -23.99 -9.13
C ARG A 275 2.56 -23.96 -9.15
N GLU A 276 2.03 -23.67 -10.34
CA GLU A 276 0.60 -23.48 -10.58
C GLU A 276 -0.02 -24.74 -11.20
N PRO A 277 -1.13 -25.28 -10.66
CA PRO A 277 -1.86 -26.39 -11.28
C PRO A 277 -2.47 -25.98 -12.64
N LYS A 278 -2.75 -26.96 -13.50
CA LYS A 278 -3.48 -26.71 -14.75
C LYS A 278 -4.98 -26.68 -14.50
N LEU A 279 -5.70 -25.71 -15.07
CA LEU A 279 -7.16 -25.72 -15.16
C LEU A 279 -7.56 -26.24 -16.53
N ARG A 280 -8.09 -27.47 -16.56
CA ARG A 280 -8.52 -28.14 -17.79
C ARG A 280 -9.99 -27.82 -18.09
N SER A 281 -10.34 -27.83 -19.37
CA SER A 281 -11.71 -27.58 -19.79
C SER A 281 -12.65 -28.67 -19.25
N TYR A 282 -13.83 -28.26 -18.78
CA TYR A 282 -14.88 -29.11 -18.22
C TYR A 282 -14.49 -29.86 -16.94
N GLU A 283 -13.41 -29.46 -16.26
CA GLU A 283 -13.05 -29.94 -14.93
C GLU A 283 -13.30 -28.85 -13.89
N SER A 284 -14.10 -29.16 -12.87
CA SER A 284 -14.32 -28.27 -11.73
C SER A 284 -13.15 -28.36 -10.75
N GLN A 285 -12.51 -27.24 -10.45
CA GLN A 285 -11.50 -27.14 -9.40
C GLN A 285 -12.11 -26.54 -8.14
N ARG A 286 -11.98 -27.23 -7.00
CA ARG A 286 -12.49 -26.73 -5.72
C ARG A 286 -11.66 -25.56 -5.21
N ILE A 287 -12.33 -24.57 -4.66
CA ILE A 287 -11.74 -23.41 -3.99
C ILE A 287 -11.76 -23.71 -2.49
N THR A 288 -10.60 -24.07 -1.93
CA THR A 288 -10.45 -24.46 -0.52
C THR A 288 -9.65 -23.45 0.31
N ILE A 289 -9.33 -22.31 -0.30
CA ILE A 289 -8.56 -21.23 0.30
C ILE A 289 -9.40 -20.40 1.29
N LEU A 290 -8.72 -19.69 2.18
CA LEU A 290 -9.28 -18.72 3.12
C LEU A 290 -9.46 -17.33 2.48
N PRO A 291 -10.31 -16.46 3.04
CA PRO A 291 -10.32 -15.04 2.69
C PRO A 291 -8.91 -14.43 2.69
N GLY A 292 -8.60 -13.62 1.68
CA GLY A 292 -7.28 -13.01 1.49
C GLY A 292 -6.31 -13.85 0.66
N GLU A 293 -6.47 -15.18 0.66
CA GLU A 293 -5.63 -16.09 -0.10
C GLU A 293 -5.99 -16.12 -1.60
N GLN A 294 -5.13 -16.77 -2.39
CA GLN A 294 -5.24 -16.80 -3.84
C GLN A 294 -4.91 -18.18 -4.41
N LEU A 295 -5.60 -18.53 -5.49
CA LEU A 295 -5.30 -19.66 -6.36
C LEU A 295 -4.84 -19.15 -7.73
N ASN A 296 -3.84 -19.81 -8.30
CA ASN A 296 -3.38 -19.57 -9.65
C ASN A 296 -3.54 -20.84 -10.47
N PHE A 297 -4.02 -20.71 -11.70
CA PHE A 297 -4.17 -21.82 -12.62
C PHE A 297 -3.56 -21.51 -13.98
N VAL A 298 -2.80 -22.46 -14.50
CA VAL A 298 -2.30 -22.43 -15.88
C VAL A 298 -3.39 -22.92 -16.81
N ILE A 299 -3.62 -22.17 -17.89
CA ILE A 299 -4.50 -22.56 -18.99
C ILE A 299 -3.67 -22.62 -20.26
N GLU A 300 -3.63 -23.79 -20.88
CA GLU A 300 -2.99 -24.05 -22.17
C GLU A 300 -4.06 -24.61 -23.13
N PRO A 301 -4.73 -23.76 -23.91
CA PRO A 301 -5.89 -24.17 -24.69
C PRO A 301 -5.50 -25.13 -25.82
N GLU A 302 -6.22 -26.24 -25.93
CA GLU A 302 -6.03 -27.22 -27.00
C GLU A 302 -6.53 -26.73 -28.37
N ARG A 303 -7.43 -25.74 -28.40
CA ARG A 303 -8.03 -25.17 -29.60
C ARG A 303 -8.18 -23.65 -29.47
N SER A 304 -8.04 -22.91 -30.56
CA SER A 304 -8.29 -21.47 -30.57
C SER A 304 -9.79 -21.18 -30.68
N ARG A 305 -10.44 -20.78 -29.57
CA ARG A 305 -11.88 -20.51 -29.52
C ARG A 305 -12.22 -19.54 -28.38
N LEU A 306 -13.50 -19.21 -28.26
CA LEU A 306 -14.03 -18.56 -27.07
C LEU A 306 -14.04 -19.57 -25.92
N TYR A 307 -13.52 -19.15 -24.77
CA TYR A 307 -13.56 -19.89 -23.51
C TYR A 307 -14.26 -19.03 -22.46
N SER A 308 -15.01 -19.69 -21.58
CA SER A 308 -15.55 -19.06 -20.37
C SER A 308 -14.88 -19.66 -19.15
N MET A 309 -14.48 -18.79 -18.23
CA MET A 309 -14.04 -19.16 -16.89
C MET A 309 -15.01 -18.54 -15.90
N GLN A 310 -15.47 -19.31 -14.93
CA GLN A 310 -16.47 -18.82 -13.97
C GLN A 310 -16.29 -19.50 -12.61
N THR A 311 -16.49 -18.73 -11.55
CA THR A 311 -16.63 -19.23 -10.18
C THR A 311 -18.07 -19.66 -9.91
N PHE A 312 -18.29 -20.58 -8.98
CA PHE A 312 -19.62 -21.02 -8.58
C PHE A 312 -19.64 -21.27 -7.08
N GLY A 313 -20.67 -20.76 -6.41
CA GLY A 313 -20.88 -20.89 -4.96
C GLY A 313 -21.16 -19.54 -4.30
N GLY A 314 -21.45 -19.56 -2.99
CA GLY A 314 -21.69 -18.35 -2.21
C GLY A 314 -20.40 -17.69 -1.75
N MET A 315 -19.72 -16.99 -2.66
CA MET A 315 -18.42 -16.36 -2.41
C MET A 315 -18.27 -15.03 -3.14
N ASP A 316 -17.37 -14.20 -2.63
CA ASP A 316 -16.86 -13.00 -3.28
C ASP A 316 -15.44 -13.29 -3.78
N THR A 317 -15.24 -13.22 -5.08
CA THR A 317 -14.00 -13.52 -5.79
C THR A 317 -13.63 -12.43 -6.77
N VAL A 318 -12.34 -12.13 -6.79
CA VAL A 318 -11.73 -11.40 -7.90
C VAL A 318 -10.99 -12.40 -8.76
N MET A 319 -11.38 -12.46 -10.03
CA MET A 319 -10.78 -13.31 -11.03
C MET A 319 -10.08 -12.42 -12.07
N VAL A 320 -8.81 -12.69 -12.35
CA VAL A 320 -8.02 -11.94 -13.32
C VAL A 320 -7.27 -12.90 -14.23
N LEU A 321 -7.39 -12.69 -15.53
CA LEU A 321 -6.72 -13.48 -16.54
C LEU A 321 -5.52 -12.71 -17.10
N PHE A 322 -4.39 -13.41 -17.22
CA PHE A 322 -3.19 -12.93 -17.86
C PHE A 322 -2.80 -13.84 -19.04
N GLU A 323 -2.27 -13.27 -20.13
CA GLU A 323 -1.47 -14.01 -21.12
C GLU A 323 0.00 -13.94 -20.71
N GLU A 324 0.71 -15.07 -20.72
CA GLU A 324 2.14 -15.10 -20.48
C GLU A 324 2.89 -14.92 -21.81
N ILE A 325 3.60 -13.79 -21.95
CA ILE A 325 4.42 -13.46 -23.12
C ILE A 325 5.85 -13.23 -22.62
N ASP A 326 6.80 -14.00 -23.16
CA ASP A 326 8.22 -13.94 -22.77
C ASP A 326 8.45 -14.08 -21.24
N GLY A 327 7.62 -14.89 -20.59
CA GLY A 327 7.66 -15.12 -19.14
C GLY A 327 7.05 -14.00 -18.29
N GLN A 328 6.45 -12.99 -18.91
CA GLN A 328 5.79 -11.87 -18.23
C GLN A 328 4.26 -11.97 -18.32
N PRO A 329 3.52 -11.68 -17.24
CA PRO A 329 2.06 -11.69 -17.26
C PRO A 329 1.50 -10.38 -17.85
N PHE A 330 0.77 -10.47 -18.95
CA PHE A 330 0.04 -9.35 -19.56
C PHE A 330 -1.44 -9.47 -19.24
N TYR A 331 -2.02 -8.42 -18.66
CA TYR A 331 -3.44 -8.37 -18.33
C TYR A 331 -4.31 -8.58 -19.58
N MET A 332 -5.32 -9.44 -19.48
CA MET A 332 -6.26 -9.72 -20.55
C MET A 332 -7.67 -9.24 -20.19
N ASP A 333 -8.16 -9.67 -19.03
CA ASP A 333 -9.51 -9.38 -18.55
C ASP A 333 -9.61 -9.69 -17.05
N GLY A 334 -10.63 -9.14 -16.39
CA GLY A 334 -10.84 -9.33 -14.96
C GLY A 334 -12.30 -9.10 -14.59
N ASP A 335 -12.77 -9.84 -13.59
CA ASP A 335 -14.10 -9.70 -13.03
C ASP A 335 -14.05 -9.78 -11.50
N ASP A 336 -14.77 -8.88 -10.85
CA ASP A 336 -14.84 -8.71 -9.40
C ASP A 336 -16.31 -8.73 -9.00
N ASP A 337 -16.79 -9.90 -8.58
CA ASP A 337 -18.18 -10.10 -8.17
C ASP A 337 -18.46 -9.62 -6.73
N SER A 338 -17.48 -9.01 -6.06
CA SER A 338 -17.54 -8.79 -4.62
C SER A 338 -18.68 -7.86 -4.22
N GLY A 339 -19.50 -8.31 -3.29
CA GLY A 339 -20.68 -7.60 -2.81
C GLY A 339 -21.88 -7.68 -3.76
N SER A 340 -21.80 -8.49 -4.80
CA SER A 340 -22.91 -8.79 -5.70
C SER A 340 -23.58 -10.13 -5.37
N ASP A 341 -24.64 -10.45 -6.12
CA ASP A 341 -25.35 -11.73 -6.08
C ASP A 341 -25.00 -12.64 -7.28
N PHE A 342 -23.99 -12.27 -8.08
CA PHE A 342 -23.49 -13.10 -9.19
C PHE A 342 -22.12 -13.69 -8.87
N ASN A 343 -21.63 -14.56 -9.76
CA ASN A 343 -20.28 -15.11 -9.66
C ASN A 343 -19.38 -14.56 -10.77
N ALA A 344 -18.11 -14.34 -10.45
CA ALA A 344 -17.10 -13.81 -11.35
C ALA A 344 -16.98 -14.67 -12.60
N LYS A 345 -17.03 -14.03 -13.77
CA LYS A 345 -17.03 -14.68 -15.08
C LYS A 345 -16.24 -13.87 -16.10
N ILE A 346 -15.25 -14.53 -16.70
CA ILE A 346 -14.48 -14.00 -17.82
C ILE A 346 -14.81 -14.81 -19.07
N THR A 347 -15.06 -14.13 -20.20
CA THR A 347 -15.31 -14.78 -21.50
C THR A 347 -14.44 -14.17 -22.57
N VAL A 348 -13.41 -14.89 -22.99
CA VAL A 348 -12.36 -14.36 -23.88
C VAL A 348 -11.92 -15.41 -24.91
N ARG A 349 -11.40 -14.95 -26.04
CA ARG A 349 -10.83 -15.83 -27.06
C ARG A 349 -9.39 -16.20 -26.71
N LEU A 350 -9.17 -17.44 -26.31
CA LEU A 350 -7.83 -18.00 -26.08
C LEU A 350 -7.28 -18.63 -27.36
N ARG A 351 -5.96 -18.61 -27.54
CA ARG A 351 -5.28 -19.12 -28.74
C ARG A 351 -4.44 -20.35 -28.41
N ARG A 352 -4.60 -21.42 -29.20
CA ARG A 352 -3.77 -22.63 -29.11
C ARG A 352 -2.29 -22.27 -29.24
N GLY A 353 -1.47 -22.86 -28.38
CA GLY A 353 -0.01 -22.63 -28.34
C GLY A 353 0.39 -21.38 -27.55
N ARG A 354 -0.58 -20.65 -26.96
CA ARG A 354 -0.33 -19.62 -25.95
C ARG A 354 -0.55 -20.20 -24.56
N ARG A 355 0.00 -19.51 -23.57
CA ARG A 355 -0.09 -19.85 -22.15
C ARG A 355 -0.78 -18.71 -21.42
N TYR A 356 -1.74 -19.05 -20.58
CA TYR A 356 -2.51 -18.08 -19.80
C TYR A 356 -2.47 -18.47 -18.33
N ILE A 357 -2.59 -17.48 -17.45
CA ILE A 357 -2.67 -17.66 -16.00
C ILE A 357 -3.97 -17.04 -15.52
N LEU A 358 -4.86 -17.86 -14.98
CA LEU A 358 -6.04 -17.41 -14.28
C LEU A 358 -5.71 -17.29 -12.80
N ARG A 359 -5.90 -16.11 -12.23
CA ARG A 359 -5.69 -15.84 -10.82
C ARG A 359 -7.01 -15.53 -10.16
N LEU A 360 -7.26 -16.18 -9.04
CA LEU A 360 -8.49 -16.07 -8.29
C LEU A 360 -8.16 -15.77 -6.85
N ARG A 361 -8.56 -14.60 -6.37
CA ARG A 361 -8.43 -14.20 -4.98
C ARG A 361 -9.79 -14.25 -4.31
N LEU A 362 -9.85 -14.88 -3.14
CA LEU A 362 -11.07 -14.98 -2.35
C LEU A 362 -11.16 -13.79 -1.40
N TYR A 363 -12.24 -13.02 -1.47
CA TYR A 363 -12.51 -11.94 -0.51
C TYR A 363 -13.38 -12.46 0.64
N TYR A 364 -14.39 -13.27 0.34
CA TYR A 364 -15.28 -13.86 1.34
C TYR A 364 -15.93 -15.14 0.82
N ALA A 365 -16.32 -16.04 1.73
CA ALA A 365 -17.15 -17.20 1.41
C ALA A 365 -18.15 -17.44 2.55
N MET A 366 -19.40 -17.78 2.22
CA MET A 366 -20.41 -18.16 3.21
C MET A 366 -19.99 -19.42 3.98
N GLN A 367 -19.37 -20.37 3.27
CA GLN A 367 -18.81 -21.58 3.85
C GLN A 367 -17.52 -21.96 3.12
N GLN A 368 -16.45 -22.21 3.89
CA GLN A 368 -15.16 -22.59 3.32
C GLN A 368 -15.26 -23.93 2.56
N GLY A 369 -14.65 -23.98 1.37
CA GLY A 369 -14.58 -25.21 0.58
C GLY A 369 -15.83 -25.54 -0.24
N GLU A 370 -16.85 -24.66 -0.23
CA GLU A 370 -18.09 -24.79 -1.02
C GLU A 370 -18.07 -23.96 -2.32
N GLY A 371 -16.86 -23.71 -2.84
CA GLY A 371 -16.66 -23.01 -4.09
C GLY A 371 -15.97 -23.85 -5.15
N VAL A 372 -16.27 -23.59 -6.42
CA VAL A 372 -15.52 -24.15 -7.55
C VAL A 372 -15.22 -23.09 -8.60
N VAL A 373 -14.15 -23.29 -9.38
CA VAL A 373 -13.89 -22.59 -10.64
C VAL A 373 -13.88 -23.61 -11.78
N MET A 374 -14.47 -23.24 -12.92
CA MET A 374 -14.49 -24.08 -14.11
C MET A 374 -14.14 -23.28 -15.36
N LEU A 375 -13.46 -23.93 -16.29
CA LEU A 375 -13.16 -23.45 -17.65
C LEU A 375 -13.97 -24.28 -18.65
N TRP A 376 -14.62 -23.69 -19.66
CA TRP A 376 -15.30 -24.45 -20.73
C TRP A 376 -15.34 -23.76 -22.08
#